data_AF-A0A1Q5V8G2-F1
#
_entry.id   AF-A0A1Q5V8G2-F1
#
_cell.length_a   1.000
_cell.length_b   1.000
_cell.length_c   1.000
_cell.angle_alpha   90.00
_cell.angle_beta   90.00
_cell.angle_gamma   90.00
#
_symmetry.space_group_name_H-M   'P 1'
#
loop_
_entity.id
_entity.type
_entity.pdbx_description
1 polymer ?
#
loop_
_entity_poly.entity_id
_entity_poly.type
_entity_poly.pdbx_seq_one_letter_code
_entity_poly.pdbx_strand_id
1 'polypeptide(L)'
;MSTLEQKLTEMLSAPVEALGFELVGIEFIRARQSTLRIYIDSDNGINVDDCADVSHQVSAVLDVEDPITVAYNLEVSSPGLERPMFTAEHYQRFLGEEVSVVLRMAIQNRRKWQGIIKSVEGEMITVTVDGKDEVFALSNIQKANLVPHF
;
A
#
# COMPACT_ATOMS: atom_id res chain seq x y z
N MET A 1 1.50 -8.14 -3.96
CA MET A 1 0.59 -7.41 -4.87
C MET A 1 0.10 -8.37 -5.94
N SER A 2 -1.10 -8.16 -6.46
CA SER A 2 -1.55 -8.82 -7.69
C SER A 2 -0.86 -8.21 -8.92
N THR A 3 -0.78 -8.96 -10.02
CA THR A 3 -0.18 -8.49 -11.28
C THR A 3 -0.83 -7.21 -11.81
N LEU A 4 -2.13 -7.01 -11.53
CA LEU A 4 -2.85 -5.80 -11.89
C LEU A 4 -2.38 -4.59 -11.08
N GLU A 5 -2.30 -4.72 -9.75
CA GLU A 5 -1.85 -3.62 -8.87
C GLU A 5 -0.42 -3.19 -9.17
N GLN A 6 0.47 -4.14 -9.50
CA GLN A 6 1.84 -3.84 -9.93
C GLN A 6 1.85 -3.03 -11.23
N LYS A 7 1.13 -3.51 -12.25
CA LYS A 7 1.02 -2.80 -13.54
C LYS A 7 0.44 -1.38 -13.37
N LEU A 8 -0.59 -1.23 -12.55
CA LEU A 8 -1.20 0.07 -12.28
C LEU A 8 -0.25 0.99 -11.50
N THR A 9 0.54 0.45 -10.57
CA THR A 9 1.52 1.24 -9.82
C THR A 9 2.57 1.79 -10.78
N GLU A 10 3.18 0.93 -11.61
CA GLU A 10 4.18 1.36 -12.60
C GLU A 10 3.66 2.41 -13.58
N MET A 11 2.40 2.27 -14.01
CA MET A 11 1.74 3.19 -14.95
C MET A 11 1.42 4.55 -14.31
N LEU A 12 1.00 4.56 -13.04
CA LEU A 12 0.46 5.73 -12.38
C LEU A 12 1.47 6.47 -11.49
N SER A 13 2.62 5.86 -11.17
CA SER A 13 3.69 6.51 -10.40
C SER A 13 4.11 7.83 -11.02
N ALA A 14 4.53 7.85 -12.29
CA ALA A 14 5.02 9.08 -12.93
C ALA A 14 3.94 10.19 -13.06
N PRO A 15 2.69 9.89 -13.46
CA PRO A 15 1.61 10.88 -13.45
C PRO A 15 1.32 11.49 -12.07
N VAL A 16 1.37 10.68 -10.99
CA VAL A 16 1.13 11.15 -9.62
C VAL A 16 2.31 11.98 -9.11
N GLU A 17 3.54 11.54 -9.36
CA GLU A 17 4.77 12.27 -9.01
C GLU A 17 4.88 13.61 -9.74
N ALA A 18 4.40 13.69 -10.99
CA ALA A 18 4.37 14.95 -11.75
C ALA A 18 3.48 16.03 -11.11
N LEU A 19 2.50 15.62 -10.29
CA LEU A 19 1.67 16.53 -9.48
C LEU A 19 2.31 16.87 -8.13
N GLY A 20 3.47 16.28 -7.80
CA GLY A 20 4.20 16.51 -6.55
C GLY A 20 3.76 15.60 -5.40
N PHE A 21 3.07 14.50 -5.69
CA PHE A 21 2.61 13.54 -4.68
C PHE A 21 3.35 12.21 -4.76
N GLU A 22 3.51 11.53 -3.61
CA GLU A 22 4.02 10.16 -3.53
C GLU A 22 2.86 9.18 -3.77
N LEU A 23 3.03 8.25 -4.72
CA LEU A 23 2.10 7.12 -4.87
C LEU A 23 2.43 6.05 -3.82
N VAL A 24 1.70 6.08 -2.69
CA VAL A 24 1.89 5.12 -1.61
C VAL A 24 1.44 3.72 -2.03
N GLY A 25 0.37 3.60 -2.82
CA GLY A 25 0.01 2.29 -3.35
C GLY A 25 -1.40 2.21 -3.88
N ILE A 26 -1.72 1.05 -4.44
CA ILE A 26 -2.96 0.79 -5.14
C ILE A 26 -3.57 -0.52 -4.63
N GLU A 27 -4.86 -0.47 -4.30
CA GLU A 27 -5.66 -1.64 -3.95
C GLU A 27 -6.83 -1.80 -4.92
N PHE A 28 -7.01 -3.02 -5.46
CA PHE A 28 -8.19 -3.35 -6.25
C PHE A 28 -9.16 -4.24 -5.47
N ILE A 29 -10.17 -3.62 -4.87
CA ILE A 29 -11.15 -4.28 -4.01
C ILE A 29 -12.28 -4.83 -4.87
N ARG A 30 -12.34 -6.16 -4.99
CA ARG A 30 -13.44 -6.84 -5.71
C ARG A 30 -14.63 -7.04 -4.78
N ALA A 31 -15.73 -6.35 -5.07
CA ALA A 31 -17.02 -6.49 -4.40
C ALA A 31 -18.16 -6.43 -5.43
N ARG A 32 -19.42 -6.27 -4.98
CA ARG A 32 -20.57 -6.10 -5.90
C ARG A 32 -20.38 -4.92 -6.85
N GLN A 33 -19.76 -3.86 -6.36
CA GLN A 33 -19.20 -2.77 -7.15
C GLN A 33 -17.70 -2.75 -6.80
N SER A 34 -16.84 -2.99 -7.79
CA SER A 34 -15.39 -3.00 -7.54
C SER A 34 -14.90 -1.58 -7.26
N THR A 35 -13.84 -1.45 -6.48
CA THR A 35 -13.19 -0.15 -6.21
C THR A 35 -11.71 -0.26 -6.53
N LEU A 36 -11.22 0.67 -7.34
CA LEU A 36 -9.80 0.94 -7.50
C LEU A 36 -9.45 2.08 -6.54
N ARG A 37 -8.74 1.76 -5.46
CA ARG A 37 -8.31 2.74 -4.47
C ARG A 37 -6.83 3.06 -4.65
N ILE A 38 -6.52 4.35 -4.68
CA ILE A 38 -5.18 4.88 -4.83
C ILE A 38 -4.85 5.70 -3.59
N TYR A 39 -3.73 5.38 -2.96
CA TYR A 39 -3.22 6.10 -1.80
C TYR A 39 -2.11 7.05 -2.23
N ILE A 40 -2.30 8.34 -1.94
CA ILE A 40 -1.30 9.38 -2.17
C ILE A 40 -0.84 10.01 -0.86
N ASP A 41 0.39 10.49 -0.83
CA ASP A 41 0.92 11.20 0.33
C ASP A 41 1.81 12.37 -0.08
N SER A 42 2.01 13.30 0.85
CA SER A 42 2.95 14.41 0.71
C SER A 42 3.48 14.81 2.08
N ASP A 43 4.69 15.38 2.14
CA ASP A 43 5.26 15.88 3.39
C ASP A 43 4.43 17.02 4.01
N ASN A 44 3.62 17.73 3.21
CA ASN A 44 2.75 18.81 3.68
C ASN A 44 1.34 18.31 4.05
N GLY A 45 1.10 17.00 3.97
CA GLY A 45 -0.23 16.41 4.07
C GLY A 45 -1.01 16.47 2.76
N ILE A 46 -2.21 15.89 2.77
CA ILE A 46 -3.09 15.78 1.60
C ILE A 46 -4.45 16.35 1.97
N ASN A 47 -4.96 17.27 1.16
CA ASN A 47 -6.30 17.83 1.26
C ASN A 47 -7.25 17.20 0.22
N VAL A 48 -8.52 17.63 0.21
CA VAL A 48 -9.54 17.06 -0.69
C VAL A 48 -9.32 17.48 -2.15
N ASP A 49 -8.82 18.69 -2.38
CA ASP A 49 -8.52 19.20 -3.72
C ASP A 49 -7.35 18.45 -4.35
N ASP A 50 -6.31 18.12 -3.55
CA ASP A 50 -5.18 17.28 -3.98
C ASP A 50 -5.66 15.90 -4.48
N CYS A 51 -6.57 15.27 -3.74
CA CYS A 51 -7.19 14.00 -4.15
C CYS A 51 -7.99 14.16 -5.46
N ALA A 52 -8.67 15.28 -5.66
CA ALA A 52 -9.43 15.56 -6.87
C ALA A 52 -8.51 15.73 -8.08
N ASP A 53 -7.42 16.49 -7.94
CA ASP A 53 -6.43 16.70 -9.00
C ASP A 53 -5.79 15.38 -9.44
N VAL A 54 -5.37 14.56 -8.48
CA VAL A 54 -4.85 13.21 -8.78
C VAL A 54 -5.91 12.33 -9.43
N SER A 55 -7.15 12.37 -8.95
CA SER A 55 -8.26 11.59 -9.52
C SER A 55 -8.48 11.94 -11.00
N HIS A 56 -8.49 13.22 -11.36
CA HIS A 56 -8.62 13.68 -12.73
C HIS A 56 -7.45 13.20 -13.61
N GLN A 57 -6.22 13.37 -13.14
CA GLN A 57 -5.02 12.96 -13.88
C GLN A 57 -4.97 11.45 -14.10
N VAL A 58 -5.25 10.66 -13.05
CA VAL A 58 -5.27 9.20 -13.12
C VAL A 58 -6.41 8.72 -14.02
N SER A 59 -7.61 9.31 -13.93
CA SER A 59 -8.74 8.94 -14.78
C SER A 59 -8.39 9.09 -16.25
N ALA A 60 -7.73 10.19 -16.64
CA ALA A 60 -7.32 10.41 -18.02
C ALA A 60 -6.33 9.35 -18.53
N VAL A 61 -5.39 8.90 -17.68
CA VAL A 61 -4.45 7.83 -18.03
C VAL A 61 -5.17 6.48 -18.16
N LEU A 62 -6.09 6.18 -17.23
CA LEU A 62 -6.86 4.94 -17.24
C LEU A 62 -7.82 4.86 -18.43
N ASP A 63 -8.39 5.99 -18.89
CA ASP A 63 -9.26 6.04 -20.07
C ASP A 63 -8.49 5.75 -21.37
N VAL A 64 -7.20 6.06 -21.43
CA VAL A 64 -6.34 5.81 -22.60
C VAL A 64 -5.81 4.37 -22.61
N GLU A 65 -5.30 3.91 -21.47
CA GLU A 65 -4.64 2.60 -21.37
C GLU A 65 -5.64 1.44 -21.14
N ASP A 66 -6.85 1.75 -20.67
CA ASP A 66 -7.96 0.85 -20.31
C ASP A 66 -7.53 -0.53 -19.74
N PRO A 67 -6.76 -0.57 -18.63
CA PRO A 67 -6.21 -1.83 -18.12
C PRO A 67 -7.22 -2.69 -17.35
N ILE A 68 -8.42 -2.17 -17.02
CA ILE A 68 -9.42 -2.82 -16.17
C ILE A 68 -10.74 -2.97 -16.93
N THR A 69 -11.07 -4.20 -17.32
CA THR A 69 -12.25 -4.49 -18.16
C THR A 69 -13.58 -4.62 -17.41
N VAL A 70 -13.55 -4.55 -16.08
CA VAL A 70 -14.74 -4.66 -15.22
C VAL A 70 -15.12 -3.28 -14.69
N ALA A 71 -16.41 -3.01 -14.49
CA ALA A 71 -16.82 -1.73 -13.90
C ALA A 71 -16.29 -1.57 -12.47
N TYR A 72 -15.76 -0.38 -12.16
CA TYR A 72 -15.23 -0.01 -10.85
C TYR A 72 -15.49 1.46 -10.51
N ASN A 73 -15.36 1.80 -9.23
CA ASN A 73 -15.26 3.18 -8.75
C ASN A 73 -13.79 3.52 -8.54
N LEU A 74 -13.36 4.69 -9.03
CA LEU A 74 -12.05 5.26 -8.71
C LEU A 74 -12.14 6.03 -7.39
N GLU A 75 -11.24 5.74 -6.46
CA GLU A 75 -11.13 6.42 -5.17
C GLU A 75 -9.68 6.85 -4.94
N VAL A 76 -9.46 8.13 -4.64
CA VAL A 76 -8.15 8.66 -4.26
C VAL A 76 -8.24 9.13 -2.81
N SER A 77 -7.32 8.66 -1.97
CA SER A 77 -7.31 8.95 -0.54
C SER A 77 -5.89 9.15 -0.05
N SER A 78 -5.73 9.90 1.05
CA SER A 78 -4.51 9.79 1.84
C SER A 78 -4.52 8.52 2.69
N PRO A 79 -3.35 7.96 3.04
CA PRO A 79 -3.25 6.76 3.86
C PRO A 79 -3.67 6.98 5.33
N GLY A 80 -3.70 8.24 5.79
CA GLY A 80 -4.10 8.59 7.16
C GLY A 80 -3.27 7.87 8.23
N LEU A 81 -3.95 7.44 9.31
CA LEU A 81 -3.32 6.77 10.46
C LEU A 81 -2.95 5.31 10.17
N GLU A 82 -3.70 4.60 9.33
CA GLU A 82 -3.49 3.17 9.10
C GLU A 82 -2.32 2.86 8.15
N ARG A 83 -1.57 3.90 7.72
CA ARG A 83 -0.49 3.91 6.72
C ARG A 83 -0.11 2.52 6.16
N PRO A 84 -0.73 2.10 5.05
CA PRO A 84 -0.49 0.78 4.48
C PRO A 84 0.93 0.64 3.92
N MET A 85 1.52 -0.54 4.12
CA MET A 85 2.87 -0.87 3.68
C MET A 85 2.82 -1.87 2.51
N PHE A 86 3.32 -1.42 1.36
CA PHE A 86 3.21 -2.12 0.09
C PHE A 86 4.56 -2.61 -0.43
N THR A 87 5.62 -1.79 -0.29
CA THR A 87 6.97 -2.07 -0.77
C THR A 87 7.93 -2.31 0.38
N ALA A 88 9.09 -2.92 0.12
CA ALA A 88 10.15 -3.09 1.10
C ALA A 88 10.66 -1.74 1.66
N GLU A 89 10.69 -0.71 0.80
CA GLU A 89 11.10 0.66 1.16
C GLU A 89 10.19 1.27 2.22
N HIS A 90 8.88 0.96 2.20
CA HIS A 90 7.98 1.43 3.27
C HIS A 90 8.41 0.86 4.63
N TYR A 91 8.68 -0.44 4.71
CA TYR A 91 9.15 -1.04 5.97
C TYR A 91 10.50 -0.47 6.40
N GLN A 92 11.39 -0.21 5.44
CA GLN A 92 12.70 0.38 5.73
C GLN A 92 12.60 1.81 6.25
N ARG A 93 11.63 2.59 5.77
CA ARG A 93 11.34 3.96 6.27
C ARG A 93 10.84 3.97 7.71
N PHE A 94 10.19 2.89 8.16
CA PHE A 94 9.56 2.77 9.49
C PHE A 94 10.25 1.72 10.39
N LEU A 95 11.57 1.52 10.24
CA LEU A 95 12.33 0.67 11.17
C LEU A 95 12.18 1.17 12.62
N GLY A 96 11.91 0.24 13.53
CA GLY A 96 11.67 0.53 14.95
C GLY A 96 10.21 0.81 15.31
N GLU A 97 9.33 1.02 14.33
CA GLU A 97 7.90 1.22 14.55
C GLU A 97 7.13 -0.10 14.60
N GLU A 98 5.93 -0.07 15.19
CA GLU A 98 5.05 -1.23 15.25
C GLU A 98 4.21 -1.37 13.97
N VAL A 99 4.09 -2.59 13.48
CA VAL A 99 3.36 -2.95 12.27
C VAL A 99 2.40 -4.10 12.55
N SER A 100 1.21 -4.04 11.96
CA SER A 100 0.28 -5.17 11.87
C SER A 100 0.37 -5.80 10.49
N VAL A 101 0.72 -7.08 10.41
CA VAL A 101 0.93 -7.84 9.18
C VAL A 101 -0.08 -8.98 9.06
N VAL A 102 -0.73 -9.08 7.91
CA VAL A 102 -1.61 -10.19 7.54
C VAL A 102 -0.97 -10.98 6.40
N LEU A 103 -0.79 -12.28 6.60
CA LEU A 103 -0.16 -13.18 5.63
C LEU A 103 -1.17 -13.86 4.71
N ARG A 104 -0.74 -14.14 3.47
CA ARG A 104 -1.46 -14.96 2.49
C ARG A 104 -1.48 -16.43 2.94
N MET A 105 -0.30 -16.97 3.26
CA MET A 105 -0.14 -18.31 3.82
C MET A 105 0.24 -18.23 5.30
N ALA A 106 -0.42 -19.05 6.12
CA ALA A 106 -0.17 -19.07 7.55
C ALA A 106 1.25 -19.58 7.84
N ILE A 107 1.92 -18.93 8.78
CA ILE A 107 3.18 -19.38 9.37
C ILE A 107 2.85 -19.76 10.82
N GLN A 108 3.31 -20.91 11.30
CA GLN A 108 3.01 -21.39 12.66
C GLN A 108 1.49 -21.39 13.01
N ASN A 109 0.62 -21.76 12.06
CA ASN A 109 -0.85 -21.68 12.17
C ASN A 109 -1.43 -20.28 12.46
N ARG A 110 -0.64 -19.22 12.27
CA ARG A 110 -1.01 -17.82 12.48
C ARG A 110 -0.89 -17.02 11.18
N ARG A 111 -1.93 -16.23 10.86
CA ARG A 111 -1.93 -15.32 9.69
C ARG A 111 -1.77 -13.85 10.06
N LYS A 112 -2.19 -13.45 11.26
CA LYS A 112 -2.11 -12.06 11.72
C LYS A 112 -0.99 -11.92 12.73
N TRP A 113 -0.08 -11.02 12.47
CA TRP A 113 1.09 -10.75 13.29
C TRP A 113 1.12 -9.26 13.61
N GLN A 114 1.60 -8.92 14.79
CA GLN A 114 1.78 -7.54 15.23
C GLN A 114 3.06 -7.48 16.03
N GLY A 115 3.91 -6.50 15.74
CA GLY A 115 5.21 -6.36 16.37
C GLY A 115 6.06 -5.26 15.74
N ILE A 116 7.32 -5.16 16.16
CA ILE A 116 8.21 -4.06 15.77
C ILE A 116 9.02 -4.42 14.53
N ILE A 117 9.06 -3.54 13.52
CA ILE A 117 9.90 -3.73 12.34
C ILE A 117 11.38 -3.62 12.75
N LYS A 118 12.11 -4.73 12.67
CA LYS A 118 13.51 -4.80 13.13
C LYS A 118 14.51 -4.57 12.00
N SER A 119 14.29 -5.19 10.85
CA SER A 119 15.17 -5.06 9.69
C SER A 119 14.45 -5.43 8.39
N VAL A 120 15.00 -4.95 7.28
CA VAL A 120 14.56 -5.29 5.92
C VAL A 120 15.80 -5.69 5.12
N GLU A 121 15.79 -6.90 4.56
CA GLU A 121 16.86 -7.46 3.76
C GLU A 121 16.31 -7.91 2.40
N GLY A 122 16.40 -7.04 1.39
CA GLY A 122 15.75 -7.26 0.11
C GLY A 122 14.23 -7.33 0.27
N GLU A 123 13.63 -8.48 -0.06
CA GLU A 123 12.18 -8.73 0.13
C GLU A 123 11.85 -9.46 1.43
N MET A 124 12.79 -9.59 2.36
CA MET A 124 12.60 -10.24 3.66
C MET A 124 12.48 -9.20 4.77
N ILE A 125 11.35 -9.21 5.48
CA ILE A 125 11.02 -8.26 6.53
C ILE A 125 11.08 -8.99 7.87
N THR A 126 11.93 -8.53 8.78
CA THR A 126 12.03 -9.09 10.15
C THR A 126 11.18 -8.25 11.09
N VAL A 127 10.25 -8.90 11.79
CA VAL A 127 9.39 -8.27 12.80
C VAL A 127 9.60 -8.97 14.15
N THR A 128 9.88 -8.20 15.19
CA THR A 128 9.95 -8.73 16.55
C THR A 128 8.54 -8.81 17.14
N VAL A 129 8.07 -10.03 17.36
CA VAL A 129 6.75 -10.36 17.91
C VAL A 129 6.94 -11.08 19.24
N ASP A 130 6.38 -10.55 20.33
CA ASP A 130 6.48 -11.14 21.68
C ASP A 130 7.95 -11.45 22.09
N GLY A 131 8.89 -10.58 21.67
CA GLY A 131 10.32 -10.72 21.95
C GLY A 131 11.07 -11.73 21.07
N LYS A 132 10.43 -12.29 20.03
CA LYS A 132 11.04 -13.19 19.05
C LYS A 132 11.06 -12.57 17.67
N ASP A 133 12.14 -12.76 16.93
CA ASP A 133 12.22 -12.30 15.55
C ASP A 133 11.55 -13.31 14.62
N GLU A 134 10.56 -12.85 13.88
CA GLU A 134 9.89 -13.60 12.83
C GLU A 134 10.17 -12.92 11.49
N VAL A 135 10.47 -13.74 10.47
CA VAL A 135 10.85 -13.24 9.15
C VAL A 135 9.74 -13.54 8.15
N PHE A 136 9.29 -12.51 7.45
CA PHE A 136 8.22 -12.58 6.46
C PHE A 136 8.73 -12.15 5.08
N ALA A 137 8.52 -12.99 4.08
CA ALA A 137 8.72 -12.58 2.69
C ALA A 137 7.61 -11.59 2.29
N LEU A 138 7.94 -10.49 1.64
CA LEU A 138 7.00 -9.49 1.13
C LEU A 138 5.92 -10.12 0.23
N SER A 139 6.31 -11.12 -0.55
CA SER A 139 5.42 -11.93 -1.40
C SER A 139 4.40 -12.77 -0.61
N ASN A 140 4.61 -13.03 0.67
CA ASN A 140 3.62 -13.67 1.56
C ASN A 140 2.78 -12.65 2.35
N ILE A 141 3.14 -11.37 2.37
CA ILE A 141 2.36 -10.34 3.06
C ILE A 141 1.16 -9.94 2.21
N GLN A 142 -0.04 -10.29 2.67
CA GLN A 142 -1.29 -9.92 2.04
C GLN A 142 -1.60 -8.43 2.24
N LYS A 143 -1.48 -7.97 3.48
CA LYS A 143 -1.76 -6.59 3.90
C LYS A 143 -0.87 -6.26 5.09
N ALA A 144 -0.36 -5.04 5.17
CA ALA A 144 0.30 -4.54 6.37
C ALA A 144 0.03 -3.06 6.57
N ASN A 145 -0.06 -2.65 7.83
CA ASN A 145 -0.40 -1.29 8.25
C ASN A 145 0.51 -0.90 9.43
N LEU A 146 0.97 0.35 9.45
CA LEU A 146 1.61 0.94 10.64
C LEU A 146 0.59 1.02 11.80
N VAL A 147 1.01 0.71 13.02
CA VAL A 147 0.17 0.84 14.22
C VAL A 147 0.45 2.21 14.86
N PRO A 148 -0.54 3.12 14.93
CA PRO A 148 -0.36 4.42 15.57
C PRO A 148 -0.16 4.27 17.08
N HIS A 149 0.84 4.98 17.62
CA HIS A 149 1.00 5.18 19.06
C HIS A 149 0.44 6.56 19.43
N PHE A 150 -0.44 6.62 20.43
CA PHE A 150 -1.05 7.84 20.97
C PHE A 150 -0.55 8.14 22.37
#